data_AF-A0A1B6HVK7-F1
#
_entry.id   AF-A0A1B6HVK7-F1
#
_cell.length_a   1.000
_cell.length_b   1.000
_cell.length_c   1.000
_cell.angle_alpha   90.00
_cell.angle_beta   90.00
_cell.angle_gamma   90.00
#
_symmetry.space_group_name_H-M   'P 1'
#
loop_
_entity.id
_entity.type
_entity.pdbx_description
1 polymer ?
#
loop_
_entity_poly.entity_id
_entity_poly.type
_entity_poly.pdbx_seq_one_letter_code
_entity_poly.pdbx_strand_id
1 'polypeptide(L)'
;ELRQTVSLVYDLVILGGSSPDWSIRKLFGLGLAGHCPLASTSTIYIDITSNQTGQTFRLSPLPDRTVVSHRGGHQTELAVYNVQNLDPDSMFNIALVHDKPRIFTQNIAPAIFANRYIVGYGQEFGGIVTKVHNRHWQPITIVFLENIPWFVPVYFHTLKIVSQGRTITPLVKRYVPGRERQRPYYLEIMVELPARSVTDISVQFDYVFLKWQEYPPDANHGFYIGSAVITAWL
;
A
#
# COMPACT_ATOMS: atom_id res chain seq x y z
N GLU A 1 -14.48 16.89 -16.29
CA GLU A 1 -13.75 17.35 -15.09
C GLU A 1 -12.39 16.67 -15.06
N LEU A 2 -11.30 17.44 -15.10
CA LEU A 2 -9.95 16.86 -15.04
C LEU A 2 -9.66 16.50 -13.58
N ARG A 3 -9.58 15.21 -13.26
CA ARG A 3 -9.21 14.72 -11.93
C ARG A 3 -7.80 14.14 -11.98
N GLN A 4 -6.86 14.79 -11.32
CA GLN A 4 -5.53 14.24 -11.07
C GLN A 4 -5.45 13.75 -9.63
N THR A 5 -4.79 12.60 -9.44
CA THR A 5 -4.60 12.01 -8.12
C THR A 5 -3.17 11.53 -8.04
N VAL A 6 -2.47 11.91 -6.98
CA VAL A 6 -1.11 11.50 -6.69
C VAL A 6 -1.10 10.92 -5.29
N SER A 7 -0.58 9.70 -5.16
CA SER A 7 -0.41 9.01 -3.88
C SER A 7 1.08 8.83 -3.62
N LEU A 8 1.56 9.38 -2.51
CA LEU A 8 2.97 9.32 -2.11
C LEU A 8 3.07 8.71 -0.72
N VAL A 9 4.06 7.85 -0.52
CA VAL A 9 4.37 7.26 0.79
C VAL A 9 5.78 7.73 1.16
N TYR A 10 5.88 8.48 2.25
CA TYR A 10 7.15 9.00 2.74
C TYR A 10 7.57 8.28 4.01
N ASP A 11 8.87 7.95 4.09
CA ASP A 11 9.50 7.63 5.36
C ASP A 11 9.91 8.93 6.06
N LEU A 12 9.08 9.36 7.02
CA LEU A 12 9.31 10.59 7.77
C LEU A 12 10.57 10.52 8.65
N VAL A 13 11.10 9.33 8.95
CA VAL A 13 12.37 9.19 9.68
C VAL A 13 13.53 9.65 8.82
N ILE A 14 13.51 9.30 7.53
CA ILE A 14 14.55 9.73 6.58
C ILE A 14 14.46 11.25 6.35
N LEU A 15 13.25 11.82 6.29
CA LEU A 15 13.04 13.24 6.05
C LEU A 15 13.23 14.14 7.27
N GLY A 16 12.91 13.64 8.48
CA GLY A 16 12.81 14.42 9.71
C GLY A 16 13.80 14.04 10.80
N GLY A 17 14.60 12.99 10.60
CA GLY A 17 15.54 12.48 11.59
C GLY A 17 14.83 11.87 12.80
N SER A 18 14.85 12.58 13.94
CA SER A 18 14.37 12.08 15.24
C SER A 18 12.89 12.37 15.54
N SER A 19 12.24 13.27 14.81
CA SER A 19 10.81 13.54 14.95
C SER A 19 10.05 13.21 13.66
N PRO A 20 8.85 12.58 13.76
CA PRO A 20 7.98 12.32 12.61
C PRO A 20 7.26 13.60 12.13
N ASP A 21 7.85 14.77 12.37
CA ASP A 21 7.27 16.05 11.99
C ASP A 21 7.40 16.25 10.50
N TRP A 22 6.28 16.61 9.87
CA TRP A 22 6.24 16.88 8.46
C TRP A 22 5.72 18.28 8.19
N SER A 23 6.10 18.83 7.05
CA SER A 23 5.51 20.02 6.51
C SER A 23 5.40 19.89 5.01
N ILE A 24 4.53 20.66 4.37
CA ILE A 24 4.38 20.62 2.91
C ILE A 24 5.74 20.87 2.24
N ARG A 25 6.50 21.85 2.74
CA ARG A 25 7.86 22.13 2.26
C ARG A 25 8.81 20.94 2.45
N LYS A 26 8.75 20.21 3.57
CA LYS A 26 9.60 19.02 3.77
C LYS A 26 9.22 17.87 2.84
N LEU A 27 7.93 17.68 2.57
CA LEU A 27 7.44 16.58 1.74
C LEU A 27 7.68 16.84 0.25
N PHE A 28 7.41 18.06 -0.23
CA PHE A 28 7.42 18.42 -1.65
C PHE A 28 8.59 19.32 -2.06
N GLY A 29 9.48 19.69 -1.12
CA GLY A 29 10.61 20.61 -1.33
C GLY A 29 10.22 22.09 -1.35
N LEU A 30 8.94 22.40 -1.53
CA LEU A 30 8.40 23.76 -1.70
C LEU A 30 7.08 23.90 -0.94
N GLY A 31 6.77 25.12 -0.52
CA GLY A 31 5.43 25.48 -0.04
C GLY A 31 4.42 25.55 -1.19
N LEU A 32 3.14 25.70 -0.85
CA LEU A 32 2.06 25.90 -1.81
C LEU A 32 2.11 27.33 -2.35
N ALA A 33 2.17 27.45 -3.67
CA ALA A 33 2.14 28.72 -4.40
C ALA A 33 0.69 29.21 -4.60
N GLY A 34 0.00 29.50 -3.51
CA GLY A 34 -1.36 30.04 -3.52
C GLY A 34 -2.44 29.06 -4.02
N HIS A 35 -3.61 29.61 -4.37
CA HIS A 35 -4.75 28.85 -4.87
C HIS A 35 -4.67 28.61 -6.38
N CYS A 36 -5.41 27.60 -6.85
CA CYS A 36 -5.63 27.43 -8.29
C CYS A 36 -6.56 28.53 -8.81
N PRO A 37 -6.16 29.37 -9.80
CA PRO A 37 -7.00 30.46 -10.30
C PRO A 37 -8.29 29.99 -11.01
N LEU A 38 -8.30 28.75 -11.51
CA LEU A 38 -9.43 28.16 -12.22
C LEU A 38 -10.41 27.43 -11.31
N ALA A 39 -10.08 27.25 -10.02
CA ALA A 39 -10.90 26.46 -9.10
C ALA A 39 -11.91 27.33 -8.35
N SER A 40 -13.18 26.93 -8.35
CA SER A 40 -14.25 27.59 -7.59
C SER A 40 -14.04 27.48 -6.07
N THR A 41 -13.35 26.43 -5.64
CA THR A 41 -13.01 26.15 -4.23
C THR A 41 -11.60 25.59 -4.17
N SER A 42 -10.80 26.05 -3.21
CA SER A 42 -9.46 25.53 -2.98
C SER A 42 -9.28 25.30 -1.48
N THR A 43 -9.37 24.04 -1.08
CA THR A 43 -9.38 23.62 0.33
C THR A 43 -8.48 22.43 0.56
N ILE A 44 -7.69 22.47 1.62
CA ILE A 44 -6.85 21.36 2.06
C ILE A 44 -7.53 20.70 3.25
N TYR A 45 -7.60 19.37 3.20
CA TYR A 45 -8.08 18.54 4.29
C TYR A 45 -6.92 17.74 4.86
N ILE A 46 -6.71 17.82 6.17
CA ILE A 46 -5.73 17.02 6.89
C ILE A 46 -6.48 16.16 7.90
N ASP A 47 -6.26 14.86 7.85
CA ASP A 47 -6.82 13.94 8.83
C ASP A 47 -6.07 14.09 10.17
N ILE A 48 -6.82 14.46 11.21
CA ILE A 48 -6.32 14.66 12.57
C ILE A 48 -6.90 13.65 13.57
N THR A 49 -7.58 12.61 13.09
CA THR A 49 -8.24 11.59 13.92
C THR A 49 -7.26 10.90 14.89
N SER A 50 -6.01 10.71 14.47
CA SER A 50 -4.97 10.09 15.29
C SER A 50 -4.46 10.97 16.44
N ASN A 51 -4.80 12.26 16.47
CA ASN A 51 -4.34 13.16 17.53
C ASN A 51 -4.89 12.78 18.91
N GLN A 52 -6.08 12.16 18.95
CA GLN A 52 -6.73 11.74 20.19
C GLN A 52 -6.33 10.33 20.66
N THR A 53 -5.88 9.49 19.73
CA THR A 53 -5.61 8.06 19.99
C THR A 53 -4.11 7.71 20.00
N GLY A 54 -3.28 8.54 19.37
CA GLY A 54 -1.85 8.32 19.19
C GLY A 54 -0.98 9.35 19.92
N GLN A 55 0.11 9.75 19.27
CA GLN A 55 0.96 10.83 19.75
C GLN A 55 0.31 12.17 19.46
N THR A 56 0.23 13.04 20.47
CA THR A 56 -0.36 14.36 20.30
C THR A 56 0.53 15.24 19.42
N PHE A 57 -0.12 15.97 18.52
CA PHE A 57 0.53 16.90 17.62
C PHE A 57 -0.29 18.18 17.42
N ARG A 58 0.39 19.21 16.93
CA ARG A 58 -0.19 20.52 16.63
C ARG A 58 0.08 20.87 15.18
N LEU A 59 -0.93 21.47 14.55
CA LEU A 59 -0.78 22.05 13.23
C LEU A 59 -0.36 23.52 13.33
N SER A 60 0.55 23.93 12.45
CA SER A 60 0.99 25.30 12.29
C SER A 60 0.98 25.65 10.79
N PRO A 61 0.21 26.66 10.35
CA PRO A 61 -0.73 27.48 11.13
C PRO A 61 -1.95 26.69 11.63
N LEU A 62 -2.71 27.28 12.55
CA LEU A 62 -3.98 26.71 13.01
C LEU A 62 -4.97 26.58 11.84
N PRO A 63 -5.81 25.53 11.84
CA PRO A 63 -6.82 25.35 10.80
C PRO A 63 -7.94 26.39 10.93
N ASP A 64 -8.57 26.72 9.81
CA ASP A 64 -9.72 27.65 9.80
C ASP A 64 -10.93 27.04 10.51
N ARG A 65 -11.10 25.72 10.36
CA ARG A 65 -12.15 24.93 11.03
C ARG A 65 -11.81 23.45 11.07
N THR A 66 -12.50 22.71 11.94
CA THR A 66 -12.49 21.24 11.96
C THR A 66 -13.85 20.70 11.53
N VAL A 67 -13.86 19.59 10.81
CA VAL A 67 -15.07 18.92 10.31
C VAL A 67 -15.00 17.44 10.66
N VAL A 68 -16.08 16.92 11.25
CA VAL A 68 -16.22 15.49 11.53
C VAL A 68 -16.97 14.82 10.39
N SER A 69 -16.44 13.72 9.87
CA SER A 69 -17.00 12.94 8.79
C SER A 69 -17.24 11.51 9.25
N HIS A 70 -18.47 11.04 9.14
CA HIS A 70 -18.82 9.65 9.41
C HIS A 70 -18.93 8.90 8.07
N ARG A 71 -17.94 8.05 7.75
CA ARG A 71 -17.95 7.23 6.53
C ARG A 71 -17.72 5.77 6.89
N GLY A 72 -18.61 4.90 6.41
CA GLY A 72 -18.46 3.45 6.59
C GLY A 72 -18.38 2.98 8.05
N GLY A 73 -19.04 3.69 8.97
CA GLY A 73 -19.00 3.39 10.41
C GLY A 73 -17.76 3.90 11.14
N HIS A 74 -16.81 4.53 10.44
CA HIS A 74 -15.64 5.18 11.04
C HIS A 74 -15.87 6.70 11.15
N GLN A 75 -15.46 7.28 12.28
CA GLN A 75 -15.49 8.71 12.53
C GLN A 75 -14.10 9.29 12.25
N THR A 76 -14.00 10.14 11.23
CA THR A 76 -12.78 10.89 10.92
C THR A 76 -12.93 12.36 11.29
N GLU A 77 -11.91 12.92 11.92
CA GLU A 77 -11.83 14.34 12.23
C GLU A 77 -10.83 15.01 11.28
N LEU A 78 -11.29 16.00 10.52
CA LEU A 78 -10.52 16.66 9.47
C LEU A 78 -10.29 18.13 9.81
N ALA A 79 -9.03 18.56 9.79
CA ALA A 79 -8.65 19.97 9.80
C ALA A 79 -8.76 20.55 8.38
N VAL A 80 -9.44 21.70 8.24
CA VAL A 80 -9.72 22.33 6.95
C VAL A 80 -9.00 23.68 6.85
N TYR A 81 -8.27 23.86 5.76
CA TYR A 81 -7.63 25.11 5.39
C TYR A 81 -8.21 25.62 4.07
N ASN A 82 -8.72 26.85 4.06
CA ASN A 82 -9.13 27.55 2.85
C ASN A 82 -7.93 28.30 2.29
N VAL A 83 -7.46 27.88 1.12
CA VAL A 83 -6.28 28.46 0.48
C VAL A 83 -6.62 29.56 -0.52
N GLN A 84 -7.91 29.90 -0.71
CA GLN A 84 -8.34 30.94 -1.65
C GLN A 84 -7.79 32.33 -1.34
N ASN A 85 -7.62 32.66 -0.06
CA ASN A 85 -7.19 33.99 0.38
C ASN A 85 -5.69 34.06 0.66
N LEU A 86 -4.90 33.08 0.20
CA LEU A 86 -3.45 33.10 0.36
C LEU A 86 -2.82 34.02 -0.67
N ASP A 87 -1.86 34.83 -0.22
CA ASP A 87 -1.08 35.68 -1.12
C ASP A 87 -0.34 34.81 -2.15
N PRO A 88 -0.48 35.08 -3.46
CA PRO A 88 0.18 34.31 -4.53
C PRO A 88 1.71 34.30 -4.40
N ASP A 89 2.29 35.37 -3.86
CA ASP A 89 3.73 35.52 -3.65
C ASP A 89 4.21 34.82 -2.37
N SER A 90 3.29 34.37 -1.51
CA SER A 90 3.61 33.67 -0.27
C SER A 90 3.62 32.17 -0.47
N MET A 91 4.74 31.53 -0.13
CA MET A 91 4.88 30.07 -0.16
C MET A 91 4.26 29.48 1.11
N PHE A 92 2.95 29.26 1.08
CA PHE A 92 2.21 28.77 2.23
C PHE A 92 2.64 27.36 2.62
N ASN A 93 2.79 27.14 3.92
CA ASN A 93 3.31 25.89 4.44
C ASN A 93 2.54 25.50 5.69
N ILE A 94 1.95 24.30 5.65
CA ILE A 94 1.37 23.65 6.82
C ILE A 94 2.41 22.69 7.36
N ALA A 95 2.62 22.74 8.67
CA ALA A 95 3.48 21.84 9.41
C ALA A 95 2.68 21.13 10.50
N LEU A 96 2.95 19.85 10.67
CA LEU A 96 2.50 19.04 11.79
C LEU A 96 3.70 18.78 12.69
N VAL A 97 3.60 19.22 13.94
CA VAL A 97 4.67 19.13 14.94
C VAL A 97 4.16 18.34 16.13
N HIS A 98 4.86 17.27 16.49
CA HIS A 98 4.51 16.42 17.62
C HIS A 98 4.99 17.06 18.93
N ASP A 99 4.19 16.97 20.00
CA ASP A 99 4.55 17.55 21.29
C ASP A 99 5.75 16.85 21.95
N LYS A 100 5.94 15.56 21.63
CA LYS A 100 7.01 14.72 22.18
C LYS A 100 7.80 14.10 21.04
N PRO A 101 9.14 14.03 21.15
CA PRO A 101 9.93 13.26 20.20
C PRO A 101 9.48 11.80 20.23
N ARG A 102 9.38 11.18 19.05
CA ARG A 102 8.93 9.80 18.95
C ARG A 102 9.95 8.91 19.64
N ILE A 103 9.53 8.25 20.72
CA ILE A 103 10.26 7.07 21.21
C ILE A 103 10.16 6.06 20.06
N PHE A 104 11.30 5.63 19.51
CA PHE A 104 11.33 4.55 18.53
C PHE A 104 10.67 3.32 19.16
N THR A 105 9.38 3.15 18.92
CA THR A 105 8.72 1.88 19.15
C THR A 105 9.47 0.90 18.26
N GLN A 106 10.13 -0.09 18.87
CA GLN A 106 10.74 -1.18 18.11
C GLN A 106 9.72 -1.60 17.06
N ASN A 107 10.16 -1.71 15.80
CA ASN A 107 9.31 -2.14 14.72
C ASN A 107 9.05 -3.64 14.93
N ILE A 108 8.14 -3.95 15.85
CA ILE A 108 7.74 -5.32 16.17
C ILE A 108 6.96 -5.77 14.95
N ALA A 109 7.55 -6.69 14.19
CA ALA A 109 6.89 -7.29 13.05
C ALA A 109 5.51 -7.80 13.50
N PRO A 110 4.44 -7.55 12.73
CA PRO A 110 3.10 -8.00 13.08
C PRO A 110 3.06 -9.53 13.19
N ALA A 111 2.01 -10.05 13.84
CA ALA A 111 1.83 -11.50 14.03
C ALA A 111 1.92 -12.26 12.70
N ILE A 112 1.43 -11.66 11.62
CA ILE A 112 1.61 -12.12 10.25
C ILE A 112 2.20 -11.00 9.41
N PHE A 113 3.26 -11.32 8.66
CA PHE A 113 3.78 -10.47 7.59
C PHE A 113 4.16 -11.32 6.38
N ALA A 114 4.25 -10.70 5.21
CA ALA A 114 4.57 -11.43 3.98
C ALA A 114 5.53 -10.65 3.09
N ASN A 115 6.34 -11.40 2.35
CA ASN A 115 7.26 -10.89 1.34
C ASN A 115 6.96 -11.57 0.02
N ARG A 116 6.96 -10.81 -1.06
CA ARG A 116 6.65 -11.30 -2.41
C ARG A 116 7.76 -10.93 -3.36
N TYR A 117 8.12 -11.85 -4.24
CA TYR A 117 9.13 -11.61 -5.26
C TYR A 117 8.90 -12.52 -6.47
N ILE A 118 9.49 -12.12 -7.59
CA ILE A 118 9.47 -12.86 -8.85
C ILE A 118 10.78 -13.65 -8.94
N VAL A 119 10.69 -14.88 -9.39
CA VAL A 119 11.83 -15.75 -9.72
C VAL A 119 11.79 -16.07 -11.21
N GLY A 120 12.94 -16.38 -11.81
CA GLY A 120 13.02 -16.74 -13.23
C GLY A 120 14.33 -16.27 -13.87
N TYR A 121 14.62 -16.78 -15.07
CA TYR A 121 15.78 -16.40 -15.89
C TYR A 121 15.35 -16.20 -17.34
N GLY A 122 15.98 -15.26 -18.04
CA GLY A 122 15.83 -15.11 -19.50
C GLY A 122 14.55 -14.45 -20.00
N GLN A 123 13.73 -13.84 -19.13
CA GLN A 123 12.43 -13.22 -19.50
C GLN A 123 11.50 -14.14 -20.30
N GLU A 124 11.67 -15.46 -20.18
CA GLU A 124 10.81 -16.46 -20.82
C GLU A 124 9.98 -17.18 -19.75
N PHE A 125 10.66 -17.80 -18.78
CA PHE A 125 10.04 -18.51 -17.67
C PHE A 125 10.18 -17.75 -16.36
N GLY A 126 9.08 -17.67 -15.61
CA GLY A 126 9.00 -16.98 -14.34
C GLY A 126 8.22 -17.75 -13.28
N GLY A 127 8.22 -17.22 -12.08
CA GLY A 127 7.40 -17.67 -10.98
C GLY A 127 7.17 -16.58 -9.98
N ILE A 128 6.01 -16.60 -9.35
CA ILE A 128 5.66 -15.71 -8.26
C ILE A 128 5.83 -16.51 -6.98
N VAL A 129 6.58 -15.97 -6.02
CA VAL A 129 6.73 -16.55 -4.68
C VAL A 129 6.28 -15.53 -3.66
N THR A 130 5.31 -15.92 -2.83
CA THR A 130 4.89 -15.16 -1.67
C THR A 130 5.21 -15.96 -0.40
N LYS A 131 6.14 -15.44 0.40
CA LYS A 131 6.51 -15.99 1.71
C LYS A 131 5.66 -15.34 2.77
N VAL A 132 4.85 -16.13 3.46
CA VAL A 132 4.02 -15.67 4.57
C VAL A 132 4.62 -16.19 5.88
N HIS A 133 4.89 -15.28 6.79
CA HIS A 133 5.47 -15.57 8.10
C HIS A 133 4.36 -15.53 9.16
N ASN A 134 4.11 -16.66 9.82
CA ASN A 134 3.30 -16.71 11.03
C ASN A 134 4.23 -16.65 12.25
N ARG A 135 4.30 -15.50 12.94
CA ARG A 135 5.04 -15.34 14.20
C ARG A 135 4.21 -15.70 15.44
N HIS A 136 2.93 -15.96 15.26
CA HIS A 136 2.02 -16.33 16.35
C HIS A 136 2.31 -17.74 16.85
N TRP A 137 1.93 -17.98 18.11
CA TRP A 137 2.13 -19.26 18.82
C TRP A 137 1.08 -20.31 18.45
N GLN A 138 -0.02 -19.89 17.82
CA GLN A 138 -1.06 -20.77 17.30
C GLN A 138 -1.04 -20.78 15.76
N PRO A 139 -1.53 -21.85 15.13
CA PRO A 139 -1.84 -21.85 13.71
C PRO A 139 -2.86 -20.75 13.39
N ILE A 140 -2.72 -20.11 12.23
CA ILE A 140 -3.66 -19.08 11.78
C ILE A 140 -4.13 -19.41 10.38
N THR A 141 -5.44 -19.44 10.17
CA THR A 141 -6.03 -19.59 8.85
C THR A 141 -6.07 -18.25 8.13
N ILE A 142 -5.55 -18.21 6.92
CA ILE A 142 -5.55 -17.03 6.06
C ILE A 142 -6.32 -17.30 4.78
N VAL A 143 -6.89 -16.23 4.21
CA VAL A 143 -7.34 -16.16 2.82
C VAL A 143 -6.29 -15.37 2.06
N PHE A 144 -5.64 -16.04 1.11
CA PHE A 144 -4.69 -15.49 0.18
C PHE A 144 -5.40 -15.24 -1.15
N LEU A 145 -5.49 -13.97 -1.55
CA LEU A 145 -6.14 -13.53 -2.78
C LEU A 145 -5.12 -12.88 -3.71
N GLU A 146 -5.13 -13.32 -4.96
CA GLU A 146 -4.25 -12.82 -6.01
C GLU A 146 -5.04 -12.43 -7.25
N ASN A 147 -4.81 -11.20 -7.70
CA ASN A 147 -5.33 -10.66 -8.95
C ASN A 147 -4.16 -10.45 -9.91
N ILE A 148 -3.86 -11.47 -10.72
CA ILE A 148 -2.65 -11.53 -11.53
C ILE A 148 -2.96 -10.99 -12.93
N PRO A 149 -2.19 -10.03 -13.46
CA PRO A 149 -2.45 -9.45 -14.78
C PRO A 149 -2.54 -10.50 -15.89
N TRP A 150 -3.35 -10.24 -16.92
CA TRP A 150 -3.60 -11.19 -18.02
C TRP A 150 -2.34 -11.57 -18.81
N PHE A 151 -1.31 -10.71 -18.79
CA PHE A 151 -0.04 -10.92 -19.49
C PHE A 151 0.96 -11.76 -18.70
N VAL A 152 0.57 -12.24 -17.52
CA VAL A 152 1.31 -13.19 -16.68
C VAL A 152 0.50 -14.49 -16.61
N PRO A 153 0.50 -15.30 -17.69
CA PRO A 153 -0.23 -16.56 -17.74
C PRO A 153 0.32 -17.56 -16.72
N VAL A 154 -0.38 -17.66 -15.60
CA VAL A 154 -0.01 -18.58 -14.52
C VAL A 154 -0.47 -20.01 -14.81
N TYR A 155 0.40 -20.94 -14.49
CA TYR A 155 0.13 -22.36 -14.55
C TYR A 155 -0.42 -22.84 -13.22
N PHE A 156 -1.75 -22.85 -13.07
CA PHE A 156 -2.38 -23.25 -11.81
C PHE A 156 -1.95 -24.64 -11.29
N HIS A 157 -1.63 -25.57 -12.20
CA HIS A 157 -1.13 -26.91 -11.83
C HIS A 157 0.24 -26.89 -11.13
N THR A 158 1.00 -25.79 -11.24
CA THR A 158 2.30 -25.59 -10.59
C THR A 158 2.18 -24.95 -9.20
N LEU A 159 0.96 -24.64 -8.74
CA LEU A 159 0.71 -24.09 -7.42
C LEU A 159 1.28 -25.02 -6.34
N LYS A 160 2.26 -24.53 -5.60
CA LYS A 160 2.88 -25.23 -4.46
C LYS A 160 2.81 -24.35 -3.23
N ILE A 161 2.28 -24.92 -2.14
CA ILE A 161 2.26 -24.30 -0.83
C ILE A 161 3.13 -25.17 0.08
N VAL A 162 4.24 -24.64 0.56
CA VAL A 162 5.21 -25.39 1.36
C VAL A 162 5.49 -24.63 2.65
N SER A 163 5.32 -25.28 3.80
CA SER A 163 5.73 -24.72 5.10
C SER A 163 6.75 -25.63 5.75
N GLN A 164 7.89 -25.07 6.16
CA GLN A 164 8.98 -25.80 6.82
C GLN A 164 9.36 -27.12 6.08
N GLY A 165 9.39 -27.08 4.75
CA GLY A 165 9.74 -28.23 3.91
C GLY A 165 8.62 -29.26 3.69
N ARG A 166 7.42 -29.05 4.26
CA ARG A 166 6.24 -29.91 4.05
C ARG A 166 5.23 -29.21 3.15
N THR A 167 4.72 -29.93 2.16
CA THR A 167 3.64 -29.43 1.30
C THR A 167 2.33 -29.38 2.08
N ILE A 168 1.69 -28.21 2.10
CA ILE A 168 0.38 -28.00 2.71
C ILE A 168 -0.69 -28.03 1.62
N THR A 169 -1.75 -28.79 1.85
CA THR A 169 -2.94 -28.75 1.00
C THR A 169 -3.88 -27.63 1.46
N PRO A 170 -4.31 -26.73 0.56
CA PRO A 170 -5.23 -25.67 0.94
C PRO A 170 -6.63 -26.22 1.25
N LEU A 171 -7.33 -25.57 2.17
CA LEU A 171 -8.70 -25.89 2.56
C LEU A 171 -9.69 -25.54 1.44
N VAL A 172 -9.48 -24.40 0.79
CA VAL A 172 -10.28 -23.92 -0.34
C VAL A 172 -9.33 -23.42 -1.42
N LYS A 173 -9.66 -23.72 -2.67
CA LYS A 173 -8.99 -23.16 -3.85
C LYS A 173 -10.04 -22.73 -4.87
N ARG A 174 -9.96 -21.49 -5.31
CA ARG A 174 -10.78 -20.93 -6.39
C ARG A 174 -9.86 -20.27 -7.38
N TYR A 175 -9.97 -20.71 -8.63
CA TYR A 175 -9.17 -20.18 -9.72
C TYR A 175 -10.08 -19.81 -10.88
N VAL A 176 -9.94 -18.59 -11.39
CA VAL A 176 -10.58 -18.15 -12.62
C VAL A 176 -9.48 -17.79 -13.62
N PRO A 177 -9.40 -18.47 -14.77
CA PRO A 177 -8.38 -18.17 -15.76
C PRO A 177 -8.57 -16.76 -16.31
N GLY A 178 -7.46 -16.08 -16.52
CA GLY A 178 -7.41 -14.80 -17.23
C GLY A 178 -7.83 -14.95 -18.69
N ARG A 179 -8.12 -13.81 -19.31
CA ARG A 179 -8.34 -13.68 -20.74
C ARG A 179 -7.45 -12.56 -21.23
N GLU A 180 -6.65 -12.84 -22.25
CA GLU A 180 -5.73 -11.87 -22.82
C GLU A 180 -6.43 -10.54 -23.11
N ARG A 181 -5.87 -9.43 -22.62
CA ARG A 181 -6.36 -8.05 -22.79
C ARG A 181 -7.77 -7.75 -22.29
N GLN A 182 -8.40 -8.70 -21.59
CA GLN A 182 -9.78 -8.58 -21.15
C GLN A 182 -9.93 -8.76 -19.65
N ARG A 183 -9.28 -9.79 -19.08
CA ARG A 183 -9.52 -10.19 -17.69
C ARG A 183 -8.24 -10.72 -17.04
N PRO A 184 -7.88 -10.25 -15.84
CA PRO A 184 -6.80 -10.85 -15.05
C PRO A 184 -7.15 -12.27 -14.58
N TYR A 185 -6.13 -13.02 -14.18
CA TYR A 185 -6.29 -14.29 -13.47
C TYR A 185 -6.67 -14.01 -12.02
N TYR A 186 -7.62 -14.78 -11.51
CA TYR A 186 -8.04 -14.72 -10.12
C TYR A 186 -7.62 -16.01 -9.42
N LEU A 187 -6.88 -15.90 -8.32
CA LEU A 187 -6.49 -17.01 -7.48
C LEU A 187 -6.84 -16.69 -6.03
N GLU A 188 -7.66 -17.53 -5.42
CA GLU A 188 -8.04 -17.40 -4.02
C GLU A 188 -7.83 -18.74 -3.33
N ILE A 189 -7.11 -18.70 -2.21
CA ILE A 189 -6.68 -19.87 -1.47
C ILE A 189 -6.94 -19.63 0.01
N MET A 190 -7.58 -20.59 0.68
CA MET A 190 -7.65 -20.62 2.13
C MET A 190 -6.67 -21.66 2.65
N VAL A 191 -5.72 -21.24 3.47
CA VAL A 191 -4.67 -22.12 4.01
C VAL A 191 -4.41 -21.83 5.48
N GLU A 192 -4.17 -22.90 6.24
CA GLU A 192 -3.75 -22.81 7.63
C GLU A 192 -2.22 -22.71 7.70
N LEU A 193 -1.74 -21.60 8.26
CA LEU A 193 -0.32 -21.37 8.50
C LEU A 193 0.06 -21.97 9.85
N PRO A 194 1.01 -22.94 9.91
CA PRO A 194 1.47 -23.49 11.17
C PRO A 194 2.04 -22.41 12.10
N ALA A 195 1.95 -22.64 13.41
CA ALA A 195 2.51 -21.77 14.43
C ALA A 195 4.02 -21.57 14.21
N ARG A 196 4.51 -20.33 14.37
CA ARG A 196 5.93 -19.96 14.27
C ARG A 196 6.60 -20.51 13.00
N SER A 197 5.92 -20.41 11.87
CA SER A 197 6.37 -20.98 10.60
C SER A 197 6.49 -19.95 9.48
N VAL A 198 7.19 -20.36 8.42
CA VAL A 198 7.24 -19.64 7.15
C VAL A 198 6.64 -20.54 6.08
N THR A 199 5.62 -20.04 5.40
CA THR A 199 4.90 -20.75 4.34
C THR A 199 5.13 -20.05 3.00
N ASP A 200 5.68 -20.78 2.05
CA ASP A 200 5.95 -20.33 0.69
C ASP A 200 4.78 -20.74 -0.21
N ILE A 201 4.06 -19.76 -0.75
CA ILE A 201 3.03 -19.94 -1.78
C ILE A 201 3.67 -19.56 -3.12
N SER A 202 3.75 -20.51 -4.04
CA SER A 202 4.43 -20.31 -5.32
C SER A 202 3.63 -20.82 -6.51
N VAL A 203 3.69 -20.09 -7.63
CA VAL A 203 3.07 -20.47 -8.91
C VAL A 203 3.99 -20.02 -10.05
N GLN A 204 4.13 -20.86 -11.09
CA GLN A 204 4.95 -20.57 -12.26
C GLN A 204 4.12 -19.89 -13.36
N PHE A 205 4.78 -19.10 -14.19
CA PHE A 205 4.17 -18.43 -15.34
C PHE A 205 5.21 -18.23 -16.45
N ASP A 206 4.73 -17.97 -17.66
CA ASP A 206 5.59 -17.54 -18.77
C ASP A 206 5.35 -16.07 -19.08
N TYR A 207 6.38 -15.35 -19.51
CA TYR A 207 6.22 -13.98 -19.95
C TYR A 207 5.55 -13.93 -21.31
N VAL A 208 4.55 -13.05 -21.45
CA VAL A 208 3.92 -12.77 -22.74
C VAL A 208 4.50 -11.48 -23.31
N PHE A 209 4.74 -11.47 -24.63
CA PHE A 209 5.12 -10.26 -25.33
C PHE A 209 4.00 -9.23 -25.28
N LEU A 210 4.29 -8.11 -24.62
CA LEU A 210 3.41 -6.93 -24.60
C LEU A 210 3.74 -6.02 -25.79
N LYS A 211 2.74 -5.31 -26.30
CA LYS A 211 3.00 -4.20 -27.22
C LYS A 211 3.62 -3.04 -26.45
N TRP A 212 4.31 -2.14 -27.16
CA TRP A 212 4.99 -1.01 -26.53
C TRP A 212 4.07 -0.13 -25.65
N GLN A 213 2.78 -0.03 -25.98
CA GLN A 213 1.79 0.73 -25.20
C GLN A 213 1.21 -0.01 -23.98
N GLU A 214 1.58 -1.28 -23.76
CA GLU A 214 0.97 -2.14 -22.75
C GLU A 214 1.86 -2.39 -21.52
N TYR A 215 3.13 -2.00 -21.59
CA TYR A 215 4.06 -2.15 -20.47
C TYR A 215 3.69 -1.18 -19.34
N PRO A 216 3.45 -1.68 -18.11
CA PRO A 216 3.35 -0.83 -16.94
C PRO A 216 4.72 -0.69 -16.27
N PRO A 217 5.27 0.51 -15.97
CA PRO A 217 4.91 1.85 -16.46
C PRO A 217 5.53 2.19 -17.84
N ASP A 218 6.60 1.50 -18.24
CA ASP A 218 7.25 1.62 -19.55
C ASP A 218 7.97 0.30 -19.93
N ALA A 219 8.46 0.21 -21.17
CA ALA A 219 9.14 -1.00 -21.67
C ALA A 219 10.55 -1.22 -21.08
N ASN A 220 11.21 -0.19 -20.54
CA ASN A 220 12.58 -0.28 -20.02
C ASN A 220 12.61 -0.96 -18.65
N HIS A 221 11.57 -0.75 -17.83
CA HIS A 221 11.46 -1.36 -16.51
C HIS A 221 10.96 -2.81 -16.53
N GLY A 222 10.40 -3.26 -17.65
CA GLY A 222 9.93 -4.63 -17.84
C GLY A 222 8.57 -4.90 -17.18
N PHE A 223 8.47 -6.03 -16.46
CA PHE A 223 7.20 -6.50 -15.92
C PHE A 223 7.09 -6.24 -14.41
N TYR A 224 6.13 -5.41 -14.01
CA TYR A 224 5.72 -5.32 -12.61
C TYR A 224 4.50 -6.20 -12.35
N ILE A 225 4.54 -6.94 -11.24
CA ILE A 225 3.41 -7.72 -10.73
C ILE A 225 2.90 -7.03 -9.47
N GLY A 226 1.58 -6.86 -9.38
CA GLY A 226 0.92 -6.28 -8.22
C GLY A 226 1.11 -7.10 -6.93
N SER A 227 0.70 -6.49 -5.82
CA SER A 227 0.63 -7.16 -4.53
C SER A 227 -0.50 -8.19 -4.48
N ALA A 228 -0.36 -9.16 -3.56
CA ALA A 228 -1.44 -10.03 -3.15
C ALA A 228 -2.15 -9.44 -1.91
N VAL A 229 -3.39 -9.88 -1.66
CA VAL A 229 -4.15 -9.53 -0.47
C VAL A 229 -4.18 -10.73 0.47
N ILE A 230 -3.77 -10.52 1.72
CA ILE A 230 -3.84 -11.55 2.77
C ILE A 230 -4.82 -11.06 3.81
N THR A 231 -5.87 -11.84 4.04
CA THR A 231 -6.82 -11.64 5.14
C THR A 231 -6.61 -12.74 6.15
N ALA A 232 -6.37 -12.37 7.41
CA ALA A 232 -6.21 -13.31 8.51
C ALA A 232 -7.31 -13.05 9.54
N TRP A 233 -7.91 -14.12 10.06
CA TRP A 233 -8.73 -14.03 11.27
C TRP A 233 -7.83 -14.36 12.46
N LEU A 234 -7.45 -13.32 13.20
CA LEU A 234 -6.61 -13.40 14.40
C LEU A 234 -7.46 -13.53 15.66
#